data_AF-A0A7S4MCS8-F1
#
_entry.id   AF-A0A7S4MCS8-F1
#
_cell.length_a   1.000
_cell.length_b   1.000
_cell.length_c   1.000
_cell.angle_alpha   90.00
_cell.angle_beta   90.00
_cell.angle_gamma   90.00
#
_symmetry.space_group_name_H-M   'P 1'
#
loop_
_entity.id
_entity.type
_entity.pdbx_description
1 polymer ?
#
loop_
_entity_poly.entity_id
_entity_poly.type
_entity_poly.pdbx_seq_one_letter_code
_entity_poly.pdbx_strand_id
1 'polypeptide(L)'
;VQMQPLQLSMTVASEDMGCEMVFPHDALIVCHVGRALEFSYRFALLRMALKSLQEAEEACLQLDLDGLLDLKIKFANAQFVQFFVQPLLEEEDDDGLGPEPIKTPAANLHAQGAALDDDW
;
A
#
# COMPACT_ATOMS: atom_id res chain seq x y z
N VAL A 1 2.36 16.14 33.24
CA VAL A 1 1.91 15.47 31.99
C VAL A 1 3.06 14.59 31.55
N GLN A 2 2.89 13.28 31.64
CA GLN A 2 3.93 12.31 31.26
C GLN A 2 3.93 12.26 29.73
N MET A 3 4.94 12.84 29.08
CA MET A 3 5.07 12.75 27.62
C MET A 3 5.51 11.34 27.30
N GLN A 4 4.58 10.52 26.78
CA GLN A 4 4.96 9.24 26.20
C GLN A 4 5.91 9.48 25.02
N PRO A 5 6.93 8.64 24.84
CA PRO A 5 7.82 8.75 23.71
C PRO A 5 7.01 8.60 22.41
N LEU A 6 7.29 9.48 21.45
CA LEU A 6 6.75 9.36 20.10
C LEU A 6 7.23 8.04 19.50
N GLN A 7 6.28 7.19 19.12
CA GLN A 7 6.55 5.85 18.62
C GLN A 7 5.71 5.65 17.36
N LEU A 8 6.34 5.12 16.32
CA LEU A 8 5.61 4.58 15.17
C LEU A 8 5.38 3.09 15.45
N SER A 9 4.13 2.66 15.46
CA SER A 9 3.79 1.23 15.49
C SER A 9 3.09 0.84 14.20
N MET A 10 3.44 -0.33 13.68
CA MET A 10 2.78 -0.96 12.54
C MET A 10 2.28 -2.33 12.97
N THR A 11 0.97 -2.52 12.92
CA THR A 11 0.33 -3.78 13.28
C THR A 11 -0.25 -4.44 12.03
N VAL A 12 0.12 -5.68 11.80
CA VAL A 12 -0.49 -6.56 10.80
C VAL A 12 -1.39 -7.53 11.55
N ALA A 13 -2.70 -7.28 11.52
CA ALA A 13 -3.69 -8.21 12.02
C ALA A 13 -3.93 -9.32 10.98
N SER A 14 -3.85 -10.57 11.41
CA SER A 14 -4.37 -11.72 10.65
C SER A 14 -5.23 -12.59 11.57
N GLU A 15 -6.14 -13.38 11.00
CA GLU A 15 -7.07 -14.23 11.77
C GLU A 15 -6.35 -15.22 12.69
N ASP A 16 -5.16 -15.70 12.28
CA ASP A 16 -4.42 -16.75 12.98
C ASP A 16 -3.26 -16.23 13.84
N MET A 17 -2.61 -15.12 13.43
CA MET A 17 -1.52 -14.48 14.18
C MET A 17 -1.42 -12.98 13.85
N GLY A 18 -1.61 -12.13 14.86
CA GLY A 18 -1.22 -10.73 14.78
C GLY A 18 0.29 -10.56 14.92
N CYS A 19 0.88 -9.69 14.11
CA CYS A 19 2.26 -9.26 14.25
C CYS A 19 2.29 -7.75 14.48
N GLU A 20 2.98 -7.31 15.52
CA GLU A 20 3.23 -5.89 15.79
C GLU A 20 4.72 -5.60 15.61
N MET A 21 5.00 -4.54 14.85
CA MET A 21 6.33 -4.00 14.68
C MET A 21 6.37 -2.58 15.25
N VAL A 22 7.18 -2.41 16.28
CA VAL A 22 7.36 -1.14 16.97
C VAL A 22 8.69 -0.51 16.56
N PHE A 23 8.64 0.72 16.05
CA PHE A 23 9.80 1.53 15.74
C PHE A 23 10.01 2.58 16.83
N PRO A 24 11.03 2.43 17.68
CA PRO A 24 11.34 3.43 18.69
C PRO A 24 11.95 4.67 18.04
N HIS A 25 11.86 5.81 18.73
CA HIS A 25 12.29 7.10 18.17
C HIS A 25 13.76 7.12 17.72
N ASP A 26 14.65 6.42 18.42
CA ASP A 26 16.07 6.32 18.10
C ASP A 26 16.36 5.53 16.80
N ALA A 27 15.42 4.70 16.34
CA ALA A 27 15.49 4.05 15.03
C ALA A 27 15.03 4.97 13.88
N LEU A 28 14.46 6.13 14.17
CA LEU A 28 13.94 7.08 13.17
C LEU A 28 14.93 8.21 12.94
N ILE A 29 15.32 8.42 11.68
CA ILE A 29 16.22 9.54 11.30
C ILE A 29 15.54 10.89 11.57
N VAL A 30 14.25 10.98 11.26
CA VAL A 30 13.41 12.15 11.50
C VAL A 30 12.02 11.69 11.92
N CYS A 31 11.48 12.23 13.00
CA CYS A 31 10.12 11.97 13.46
C CYS A 31 9.43 13.29 13.84
N HIS A 32 8.38 13.65 13.11
CA HIS A 32 7.57 14.84 13.39
C HIS A 32 6.11 14.42 13.57
N VAL A 33 5.68 14.35 14.83
CA VAL A 33 4.31 13.97 15.18
C VAL A 33 3.63 15.16 15.82
N GLY A 34 2.66 15.74 15.11
CA GLY A 34 1.83 16.83 15.63
C GLY A 34 0.66 16.34 16.49
N ARG A 35 0.16 15.13 16.18
CA ARG A 35 -1.01 14.50 16.82
C ARG A 35 -0.88 12.98 16.75
N ALA A 36 -1.48 12.27 17.69
CA ALA A 36 -1.64 10.82 17.59
C ALA A 36 -2.63 10.51 16.46
N LEU A 37 -2.24 9.61 15.55
CA LEU A 37 -3.02 9.17 14.40
C LEU A 37 -2.98 7.65 14.34
N GLU A 38 -4.11 7.04 14.01
CA GLU A 38 -4.26 5.60 13.86
C GLU A 38 -5.19 5.30 12.68
N PHE A 39 -4.70 4.53 11.72
CA PHE A 39 -5.43 4.19 10.50
C PHE A 39 -5.12 2.75 10.09
N SER A 40 -6.11 2.09 9.52
CA SER A 40 -5.97 0.75 8.95
C SER A 40 -5.89 0.82 7.42
N TYR A 41 -5.16 -0.09 6.80
CA TYR A 41 -4.98 -0.13 5.35
C TYR A 41 -5.10 -1.56 4.84
N ARG A 42 -5.62 -1.73 3.61
CA ARG A 42 -5.61 -3.05 2.95
C ARG A 42 -4.16 -3.44 2.67
N PHE A 43 -3.69 -4.52 3.32
CA PHE A 43 -2.34 -5.03 3.13
C PHE A 43 -1.98 -5.30 1.65
N ALA A 44 -2.95 -5.77 0.87
CA ALA A 44 -2.78 -6.00 -0.57
C ALA A 44 -2.35 -4.74 -1.34
N LEU A 45 -2.83 -3.55 -0.95
CA LEU A 45 -2.46 -2.27 -1.57
C LEU A 45 -1.06 -1.82 -1.17
N LEU A 46 -0.62 -2.18 0.03
CA LEU A 46 0.74 -1.87 0.53
C LEU A 46 1.81 -2.83 0.01
N ARG A 47 1.43 -3.98 -0.54
CA ARG A 47 2.38 -5.03 -0.94
C ARG A 47 3.46 -4.54 -1.90
N MET A 48 3.12 -3.67 -2.85
CA MET A 48 4.10 -3.12 -3.80
C MET A 48 5.08 -2.16 -3.13
N ALA A 49 4.56 -1.25 -2.29
CA ALA A 49 5.36 -0.36 -1.47
C ALA A 49 6.36 -1.14 -0.59
N LEU A 50 5.88 -2.18 0.11
CA LEU A 50 6.71 -3.00 0.99
C LEU A 50 7.83 -3.75 0.24
N LYS A 51 7.57 -4.20 -1.00
CA LYS A 51 8.61 -4.79 -1.84
C LYS A 51 9.69 -3.77 -2.21
N SER A 52 9.29 -2.55 -2.57
CA SER A 52 10.22 -1.47 -2.91
C SER A 52 11.12 -1.08 -1.73
N LEU A 53 10.68 -1.26 -0.49
CA LEU A 53 11.52 -0.98 0.69
C LEU A 53 12.76 -1.89 0.82
N GLN A 54 12.78 -3.06 0.19
CA GLN A 54 13.91 -4.00 0.28
C GLN A 54 15.19 -3.46 -0.36
N GLU A 55 15.05 -2.63 -1.39
CA GLU A 55 16.16 -2.03 -2.13
C GLU A 55 16.33 -0.53 -1.81
N ALA A 56 15.53 -0.02 -0.86
CA ALA A 56 15.51 1.38 -0.50
C ALA A 56 16.76 1.77 0.30
N GLU A 57 17.29 2.95 -0.01
CA GLU A 57 18.30 3.61 0.82
C GLU A 57 17.61 4.41 1.93
N GLU A 58 16.53 5.11 1.58
CA GLU A 58 15.75 5.94 2.49
C GLU A 58 14.26 5.77 2.19
N ALA A 59 13.44 5.80 3.24
CA ALA A 59 11.99 5.85 3.12
C ALA A 59 11.43 6.93 4.06
N CYS A 60 10.45 7.67 3.57
CA CYS A 60 9.72 8.67 4.34
C CYS A 60 8.24 8.29 4.32
N LEU A 61 7.69 8.10 5.50
CA LEU A 61 6.28 7.82 5.73
C LEU A 61 5.62 9.10 6.26
N GLN A 62 4.57 9.55 5.59
CA GLN A 62 3.77 10.69 6.00
C GLN A 62 2.29 10.28 6.06
N LEU A 63 1.64 10.68 7.14
CA LEU A 63 0.20 10.53 7.36
C LEU A 63 -0.42 11.90 7.50
N ASP A 64 -1.53 12.14 6.82
CA ASP A 64 -2.35 13.33 7.04
C ASP A 64 -3.49 13.06 8.04
N LEU A 65 -4.30 14.10 8.29
CA LEU A 65 -5.42 14.04 9.23
C LEU A 65 -6.60 13.19 8.73
N ASP A 66 -6.67 12.94 7.41
CA ASP A 66 -7.71 12.16 6.77
C ASP A 66 -7.28 10.68 6.60
N GLY A 67 -6.04 10.37 6.98
CA GLY A 67 -5.47 9.02 6.95
C GLY A 67 -4.86 8.62 5.61
N LEU A 68 -4.66 9.56 4.69
CA LEU A 68 -3.90 9.28 3.49
C LEU A 68 -2.44 8.99 3.87
N LEU A 69 -1.99 7.80 3.48
CA LEU A 69 -0.60 7.39 3.61
C LEU A 69 0.17 7.79 2.35
N ASP A 70 1.14 8.68 2.51
CA ASP A 70 2.15 9.05 1.50
C ASP A 70 3.49 8.40 1.86
N LEU A 71 3.89 7.39 1.10
CA LEU A 71 5.16 6.70 1.26
C LEU A 71 6.10 7.06 0.10
N LYS A 72 7.18 7.77 0.43
CA LYS A 72 8.26 8.15 -0.50
C LYS A 72 9.45 7.23 -0.27
N ILE A 73 9.92 6.59 -1.33
CA ILE A 73 11.06 5.67 -1.30
C ILE A 73 12.13 6.20 -2.22
N LYS A 74 13.35 6.33 -1.72
CA LYS A 74 14.54 6.72 -2.48
C LYS A 74 15.50 5.53 -2.57
N PHE A 75 16.03 5.30 -3.76
CA PHE A 75 16.99 4.24 -4.06
C PHE A 75 18.39 4.82 -4.25
N ALA A 76 19.42 3.97 -4.12
CA ALA A 76 20.83 4.37 -4.23
C ALA A 76 21.22 5.01 -5.59
N ASN A 77 20.45 4.72 -6.64
CA ASN A 77 20.66 5.27 -7.98
C ASN A 77 19.96 6.63 -8.19
N ALA A 78 19.54 7.31 -7.12
CA ALA A 78 18.79 8.56 -7.12
C ALA A 78 17.41 8.51 -7.79
N GLN A 79 16.87 7.31 -8.03
CA GLN A 79 15.46 7.15 -8.39
C GLN A 79 14.59 7.22 -7.14
N PHE A 80 13.33 7.60 -7.33
CA PHE A 80 12.34 7.56 -6.27
C PHE A 80 11.02 6.98 -6.78
N VAL A 81 10.29 6.36 -5.87
CA VAL A 81 8.89 5.96 -6.08
C VAL A 81 8.07 6.53 -4.94
N GLN A 82 6.85 6.96 -5.26
CA GLN A 82 5.91 7.50 -4.30
C GLN A 82 4.60 6.74 -4.39
N PHE A 83 4.08 6.32 -3.23
CA PHE A 83 2.82 5.61 -3.10
C PHE A 83 1.85 6.45 -2.28
N PHE A 84 0.61 6.53 -2.76
CA PHE A 84 -0.51 7.14 -2.05
C PHE A 84 -1.56 6.06 -1.77
N VAL A 85 -1.88 5.84 -0.49
CA VAL A 85 -2.80 4.79 -0.07
C VAL A 85 -3.86 5.38 0.84
N GLN A 86 -5.11 5.26 0.41
CA GLN A 86 -6.28 5.65 1.21
C GLN A 86 -6.47 4.65 2.36
N PRO A 87 -6.91 5.12 3.54
CA PRO A 87 -7.20 4.23 4.64
C PRO A 87 -8.43 3.36 4.33
N LEU A 88 -8.54 2.24 5.03
CA LEU A 88 -9.80 1.53 5.14
C LEU A 88 -10.80 2.45 5.84
N LEU A 89 -11.83 2.83 5.10
CA LEU A 89 -13.06 3.31 5.73
C LEU A 89 -13.70 2.08 6.37
N GLU A 90 -14.20 2.20 7.59
CA GLU A 90 -15.05 1.19 8.20
C GLU A 90 -16.14 0.88 7.17
N GLU A 91 -16.10 -0.32 6.58
CA GLU A 91 -17.18 -0.77 5.71
C GLU A 91 -18.42 -0.77 6.60
N GLU A 92 -19.39 0.12 6.29
CA GLU A 92 -20.76 -0.05 6.78
C GLU A 92 -21.11 -1.50 6.51
N ASP A 93 -21.37 -2.28 7.56
CA ASP A 93 -21.56 -3.74 7.55
C ASP A 93 -22.18 -4.21 6.22
N ASP A 94 -21.33 -4.71 5.31
CA ASP A 94 -21.74 -5.23 4.01
C ASP A 94 -22.69 -6.41 4.26
N ASP A 95 -23.96 -6.23 3.89
CA ASP A 95 -25.11 -7.09 4.15
C ASP A 95 -25.09 -8.41 3.33
N GLY A 96 -23.89 -8.92 3.04
CA GLY A 96 -23.67 -10.24 2.48
C GLY A 96 -23.94 -10.35 0.98
N LEU A 97 -23.91 -9.23 0.24
CA LEU A 97 -23.99 -9.23 -1.22
C LEU A 97 -22.58 -9.04 -1.80
N GLY A 98 -21.82 -10.13 -1.81
CA GLY A 98 -20.53 -10.18 -2.50
C GLY A 98 -20.63 -9.68 -3.95
N PRO A 99 -19.51 -9.21 -4.54
CA PRO A 99 -19.55 -8.60 -5.86
C PRO A 99 -20.13 -9.58 -6.89
N GLU A 100 -21.25 -9.20 -7.52
CA GLU A 100 -21.79 -9.99 -8.63
C GLU A 100 -20.69 -10.22 -9.66
N PRO A 101 -20.52 -11.45 -10.19
CA PRO A 101 -19.54 -11.69 -11.23
C PRO A 101 -19.86 -10.81 -12.44
N ILE A 102 -18.89 -9.97 -12.82
CA ILE A 102 -18.94 -9.20 -14.05
C ILE A 102 -19.13 -10.18 -15.21
N LYS A 103 -20.33 -10.16 -15.81
CA LYS A 103 -20.62 -10.87 -17.05
C LYS A 103 -19.83 -10.20 -18.17
N THR A 104 -18.61 -10.66 -18.43
CA THR A 104 -17.89 -10.31 -19.64
C THR A 104 -18.65 -10.90 -20.84
N PRO A 105 -19.09 -10.08 -21.82
CA PRO A 105 -19.54 -10.64 -23.09
C PRO A 105 -18.35 -11.32 -23.75
N ALA A 106 -18.53 -12.57 -24.15
CA ALA A 106 -17.51 -13.36 -24.85
C ALA A 106 -17.03 -12.57 -26.08
N ALA A 107 -15.76 -12.15 -26.07
CA ALA A 107 -15.10 -11.64 -27.26
C ALA A 107 -14.94 -12.82 -28.23
N ASN A 108 -15.68 -12.80 -29.34
CA ASN A 108 -15.47 -13.68 -30.47
C ASN A 108 -14.07 -13.43 -31.04
N LEU A 109 -13.09 -14.19 -30.58
CA LEU A 109 -11.79 -14.33 -31.22
C LEU A 109 -11.97 -15.14 -32.52
N HIS A 110 -12.35 -14.45 -33.60
CA HIS A 110 -12.09 -14.93 -34.94
C HIS A 110 -10.66 -14.56 -35.29
N ALA A 111 -9.74 -15.50 -35.07
CA ALA A 111 -8.44 -15.48 -35.71
C ALA A 111 -8.65 -15.81 -37.20
N GLN A 112 -8.47 -14.83 -38.08
CA GLN A 112 -8.19 -15.09 -39.48
C GLN A 112 -6.81 -14.53 -39.79
N GLY A 113 -5.93 -15.45 -40.18
CA GLY A 113 -4.51 -15.23 -40.34
C GLY A 113 -4.18 -14.23 -41.45
N ALA A 114 -3.15 -13.43 -41.19
CA ALA A 114 -2.39 -12.78 -42.22
C ALA A 114 -1.68 -13.86 -43.04
N ALA A 115 -2.15 -14.11 -44.25
CA ALA A 115 -1.32 -14.70 -45.29
C ALA A 115 -0.26 -13.66 -45.64
N LEU A 116 1.01 -13.99 -45.39
CA LEU A 116 2.15 -13.31 -45.98
C LEU A 116 2.15 -13.69 -47.46
N ASP A 117 1.85 -12.73 -48.32
CA ASP A 117 2.11 -12.85 -49.75
C ASP A 117 3.63 -12.73 -49.96
N ASP A 118 4.24 -13.87 -50.29
CA ASP A 118 5.54 -13.97 -50.96
C ASP A 118 5.32 -13.56 -52.43
N ASP A 119 5.93 -12.45 -52.88
CA ASP A 119 6.11 -12.17 -54.31
C ASP A 119 7.29 -11.20 -54.55
N TRP A 120 8.36 -11.78 -55.10
CA TRP A 120 9.55 -11.23 -55.82
C TRP A 120 10.67 -10.50 -55.06
#